data_AF-A0A7V7C3P0-F1
#
_entry.id   AF-A0A7V7C3P0-F1
#
_cell.length_a   1.000
_cell.length_b   1.000
_cell.length_c   1.000
_cell.angle_alpha   90.00
_cell.angle_beta   90.00
_cell.angle_gamma   90.00
#
_symmetry.space_group_name_H-M   'P 1'
#
loop_
_entity.id
_entity.type
_entity.pdbx_description
1 polymer ?
#
loop_
_entity_poly.entity_id
_entity_poly.type
_entity_poly.pdbx_seq_one_letter_code
_entity_poly.pdbx_strand_id
1 'polypeptide(L)' 'MCPFGTFAHTVRYRETLWLIARQYNTTVQAIMAANPGIDPYNLRIGQIICIPMASPFGM' A
#
# COMPACT_ATOMS: atom_id res chain seq x y z
N MET A 1 -0.36 -11.41 -7.47
CA MET A 1 0.89 -10.83 -8.00
C MET A 1 0.72 -9.33 -8.07
N CYS A 2 1.76 -8.55 -7.76
CA CYS A 2 1.66 -7.10 -7.79
C CYS A 2 1.81 -6.56 -9.22
N PRO A 3 1.01 -5.55 -9.63
CA PRO A 3 1.09 -4.97 -10.97
C PRO A 3 2.43 -4.24 -11.18
N PHE A 4 2.79 -4.00 -12.44
CA PHE A 4 3.96 -3.21 -12.81
C PHE A 4 3.95 -1.83 -12.14
N GLY A 5 5.11 -1.38 -11.65
CA GLY A 5 5.24 -0.13 -10.90
C GLY A 5 4.88 -0.23 -9.42
N THR A 6 4.60 -1.44 -8.92
CA THR A 6 4.35 -1.71 -7.49
C THR A 6 5.23 -2.85 -6.97
N PHE A 7 5.39 -2.94 -5.66
CA PHE A 7 6.09 -4.04 -4.98
C PHE A 7 5.30 -4.58 -3.79
N ALA A 8 5.57 -5.81 -3.38
CA ALA A 8 4.85 -6.45 -2.28
C ALA A 8 5.35 -5.94 -0.91
N HIS A 9 4.41 -5.57 -0.04
CA HIS A 9 4.64 -5.30 1.38
C HIS A 9 3.82 -6.24 2.22
N THR A 10 4.44 -6.85 3.22
CA THR A 10 3.76 -7.70 4.20
C THR A 10 3.39 -6.85 5.42
N VAL A 11 2.08 -6.70 5.65
CA VAL A 11 1.53 -5.92 6.77
C VAL A 11 2.04 -6.44 8.10
N ARG A 12 2.56 -5.53 8.92
CA ARG A 12 3.08 -5.79 10.27
C ARG A 12 2.09 -5.35 11.35
N TYR A 13 2.36 -5.79 12.57
CA TYR A 13 1.56 -5.44 13.73
C TYR A 13 1.43 -3.92 13.88
N ARG A 14 0.19 -3.43 14.02
CA ARG A 14 -0.19 -2.01 14.19
C ARG A 14 0.11 -1.10 13.00
N GLU A 15 0.38 -1.65 11.82
CA GLU A 15 0.41 -0.83 10.61
C GLU A 15 -1.00 -0.44 10.16
N THR A 16 -1.11 0.76 9.59
CA THR A 16 -2.29 1.25 8.88
C THR A 16 -1.87 1.61 7.46
N LEU A 17 -2.82 1.70 6.51
CA LEU A 17 -2.48 2.18 5.16
C LEU A 17 -1.84 3.56 5.20
N TRP A 18 -2.20 4.41 6.16
CA TRP A 18 -1.59 5.72 6.33
C TRP A 18 -0.10 5.64 6.72
N LEU A 19 0.24 4.78 7.69
CA LEU A 19 1.64 4.58 8.11
C LEU A 19 2.48 4.02 6.95
N ILE A 20 1.93 3.05 6.23
CA ILE A 20 2.57 2.42 5.08
C ILE A 20 2.75 3.45 3.94
N ALA A 21 1.73 4.23 3.63
CA ALA A 21 1.79 5.29 2.62
C ALA A 21 2.90 6.31 2.93
N ARG A 22 2.97 6.75 4.19
CA ARG A 22 3.99 7.68 4.66
C ARG A 22 5.39 7.08 4.59
N GLN A 23 5.56 5.80 4.95
CA GLN A 23 6.84 5.10 4.88
C GLN A 23 7.39 5.03 3.45
N TYR A 24 6.51 4.79 2.48
CA TYR A 24 6.89 4.61 1.07
C TYR A 24 6.71 5.86 0.21
N ASN A 25 6.47 7.01 0.83
CA ASN A 25 6.26 8.29 0.16
C ASN A 25 5.20 8.20 -0.96
N THR A 26 4.07 7.57 -0.65
CA THR A 26 2.91 7.43 -1.54
C THR A 26 1.64 7.85 -0.80
N THR A 27 0.46 7.67 -1.42
CA THR A 27 -0.83 8.00 -0.81
C THR A 27 -1.64 6.75 -0.51
N VAL A 28 -2.52 6.85 0.50
CA VAL A 28 -3.49 5.78 0.81
C VAL A 28 -4.34 5.45 -0.42
N GLN A 29 -4.75 6.48 -1.16
CA GLN A 29 -5.55 6.33 -2.37
C GLN A 29 -4.81 5.55 -3.47
N ALA A 30 -3.51 5.80 -3.67
CA ALA A 30 -2.70 5.04 -4.62
C ALA A 30 -2.52 3.58 -4.18
N ILE A 31 -2.33 3.33 -2.88
CA ILE A 31 -2.29 1.95 -2.35
C ILE A 31 -3.64 1.25 -2.58
N MET A 32 -4.76 1.91 -2.30
CA MET A 32 -6.09 1.32 -2.52
C MET A 32 -6.35 1.03 -4.01
N ALA A 33 -5.94 1.93 -4.91
CA ALA A 33 -6.06 1.71 -6.35
C ALA A 33 -5.25 0.49 -6.83
N ALA A 34 -4.07 0.26 -6.24
CA ALA A 34 -3.23 -0.91 -6.53
C ALA A 34 -3.76 -2.22 -5.91
N ASN A 35 -4.71 -2.15 -4.98
CA ASN A 35 -5.25 -3.32 -4.27
C ASN A 35 -6.80 -3.30 -4.27
N PRO A 36 -7.45 -3.63 -5.40
CA PRO A 36 -8.91 -3.67 -5.48
C PRO A 36 -9.52 -4.56 -4.40
N GLY A 37 -10.50 -4.04 -3.66
CA GLY A 37 -11.19 -4.78 -2.59
C GLY A 37 -10.46 -4.81 -1.24
N ILE A 38 -9.35 -4.08 -1.08
CA ILE A 38 -8.74 -3.90 0.23
C ILE A 38 -9.65 -3.08 1.16
N ASP A 39 -9.78 -3.53 2.40
CA ASP A 39 -10.44 -2.77 3.46
C ASP A 39 -9.37 -2.00 4.28
N PRO A 40 -9.32 -0.66 4.21
CA PRO A 40 -8.34 0.15 4.92
C PRO A 40 -8.48 0.07 6.45
N TYR A 41 -9.64 -0.36 6.97
CA TYR A 41 -9.92 -0.48 8.40
C TYR A 41 -9.73 -1.91 8.93
N ASN A 42 -9.46 -2.88 8.06
CA ASN A 42 -9.34 -4.30 8.42
C ASN A 42 -8.09 -4.95 7.82
N LEU A 43 -6.93 -4.29 7.98
CA LEU A 43 -5.65 -4.86 7.59
C LEU A 43 -5.25 -5.99 8.53
N ARG A 44 -4.87 -7.15 7.96
CA ARG A 44 -4.46 -8.32 8.73
C ARG A 44 -2.94 -8.43 8.77
N ILE A 45 -2.39 -8.80 9.92
CA ILE A 45 -0.96 -9.11 10.04
C ILE A 45 -0.62 -10.25 9.09
N GLY A 46 0.48 -10.11 8.33
CA GLY A 46 0.88 -11.08 7.32
C GLY A 46 0.16 -10.93 5.97
N GLN A 47 -0.84 -10.04 5.87
CA GLN A 47 -1.47 -9.72 4.59
C GLN A 47 -0.44 -9.09 3.66
N ILE A 48 -0.40 -9.55 2.41
CA ILE A 48 0.44 -8.97 1.37
C ILE A 48 -0.39 -7.94 0.61
N ILE A 49 0.14 -6.73 0.49
CA ILE A 49 -0.45 -5.64 -0.30
C ILE A 49 0.59 -5.08 -1.26
N CYS A 50 0.14 -4.53 -2.38
CA CYS A 50 0.99 -3.95 -3.40
C CYS A 50 1.16 -2.44 -3.15
N ILE A 51 2.40 -2.00 -3.01
CA ILE A 51 2.75 -0.60 -2.75
C ILE A 51 3.24 0.02 -4.06
N PRO A 52 2.61 1.08 -4.57
CA PRO A 52 3.12 1.81 -5.73
C PRO A 52 4.43 2.52 -5.40
N MET A 53 5.40 2.42 -6.30
CA MET A 53 6.61 3.23 -6.22
C MET A 53 6.20 4.71 -6.31
N ALA A 54 6.77 5.54 -5.45
CA ALA A 54 6.58 6.98 -5.54
C ALA A 54 7.01 7.44 -6.94
N SER A 55 6.06 7.85 -7.77
CA SER A 55 6.39 8.53 -9.00
C SER A 55 7.02 9.87 -8.62
N PRO A 56 8.22 10.22 -9.12
CA PRO A 56 8.84 11.51 -8.82
C PRO A 56 7.98 12.71 -9.27
N PHE A 57 6.96 12.46 -10.09
CA PHE A 57 5.98 13.42 -10.58
C PHE A 57 4.64 13.24 -9.86
N GLY A 58 4.62 13.42 -8.53
CA GLY A 58 3.38 13.34 -7.74
C GLY A 58 2.26 14.20 -8.36
N MET A 59 1.21 13.54 -8.82
CA MET A 59 -0.07 14.14 -9.21
C MET A 59 -1.16 13.62 -8.29
#